data_AF-A0A9E2LPJ3-F1
#
_entry.id   AF-A0A9E2LPJ3-F1
#
_cell.length_a   1.000
_cell.length_b   1.000
_cell.length_c   1.000
_cell.angle_alpha   90.00
_cell.angle_beta   90.00
_cell.angle_gamma   90.00
#
_symmetry.space_group_name_H-M   'P 1'
#
loop_
_entity.id
_entity.type
_entity.pdbx_description
1 polymer ?
#
loop_
_entity_poly.entity_id
_entity_poly.type
_entity_poly.pdbx_seq_one_letter_code
_entity_poly.pdbx_strand_id
1 'polypeptide(L)'
;WVQQRMMGQEVRNKLTDYWGDNKVKEGVEFAKLTDIIHKEWADLTTREYKTLKNLKTENLRDNMTEAELIFTALAELSTTNVAKKDKSKGYDENADSAHKGGGVAKRARKDYELQTGQKVVSGDNFLPRTRKIKRVK
;
A
#
# COMPACT_ATOMS: atom_id res chain seq x y z
N TRP A 1 4.26 -12.38 -11.30
CA TRP A 1 3.09 -12.32 -10.39
C TRP A 1 3.30 -13.07 -9.06
N VAL A 2 3.43 -14.42 -9.01
CA VAL A 2 3.61 -15.15 -7.73
C VAL A 2 4.83 -14.66 -6.94
N GLN A 3 5.98 -14.52 -7.59
CA GLN A 3 7.22 -14.05 -6.95
C GLN A 3 7.09 -12.62 -6.39
N GLN A 4 6.42 -11.72 -7.11
CA GLN A 4 6.17 -10.36 -6.63
C GLN A 4 5.28 -10.33 -5.39
N ARG A 5 4.27 -11.21 -5.31
CA ARG A 5 3.45 -11.35 -4.11
C ARG A 5 4.24 -11.91 -2.94
N MET A 6 5.08 -12.91 -3.15
CA MET A 6 5.95 -13.44 -2.09
C MET A 6 6.86 -12.35 -1.53
N MET A 7 7.51 -11.57 -2.40
CA MET A 7 8.35 -10.45 -1.99
C MET A 7 7.56 -9.37 -1.24
N GLY A 8 6.39 -8.99 -1.74
CA GLY A 8 5.53 -8.00 -1.07
C GLY A 8 5.03 -8.48 0.29
N GLN A 9 4.78 -9.78 0.45
CA GLN A 9 4.43 -10.37 1.75
C GLN A 9 5.62 -10.37 2.71
N GLU A 10 6.82 -10.68 2.23
CA GLU A 10 8.04 -10.64 3.05
C GLU A 10 8.33 -9.23 3.58
N VAL A 11 8.21 -8.21 2.72
CA VAL A 11 8.39 -6.80 3.12
C VAL A 11 7.35 -6.39 4.15
N ARG A 12 6.08 -6.78 3.95
CA ARG A 12 5.00 -6.52 4.90
C ARG A 12 5.27 -7.18 6.25
N ASN A 13 5.68 -8.44 6.24
CA ASN A 13 5.98 -9.18 7.46
C ASN A 13 7.08 -8.47 8.26
N LYS A 14 8.19 -8.08 7.60
CA LYS A 14 9.27 -7.31 8.24
C LYS A 14 8.79 -6.00 8.87
N LEU A 15 7.82 -5.32 8.26
CA LEU A 15 7.23 -4.10 8.82
C LEU A 15 6.38 -4.41 10.06
N THR A 16 5.49 -5.41 9.96
CA THR A 16 4.60 -5.78 11.07
C THR A 16 5.35 -6.39 12.25
N ASP A 17 6.41 -7.16 11.98
CA ASP A 17 7.30 -7.70 13.02
C ASP A 17 7.98 -6.56 13.77
N TYR A 18 8.52 -5.57 13.05
CA TYR A 18 9.10 -4.39 13.67
C TYR A 18 8.09 -3.66 14.57
N TRP A 19 6.85 -3.46 14.09
CA TRP A 19 5.81 -2.82 14.88
C TRP A 19 5.47 -3.61 16.16
N GLY A 20 5.31 -4.92 16.05
CA GLY A 20 5.04 -5.80 17.20
C GLY A 20 6.16 -5.73 18.25
N ASP A 21 7.41 -5.83 17.80
CA ASP A 21 8.59 -5.77 18.67
C ASP A 21 8.78 -4.39 19.34
N ASN A 22 8.23 -3.33 18.73
CA ASN A 22 8.41 -1.94 19.18
C ASN A 22 7.15 -1.32 19.77
N LYS A 23 6.31 -2.13 20.42
CA LYS A 23 5.17 -1.69 21.25
C LYS A 23 4.03 -1.02 20.48
N VAL A 24 3.88 -1.31 19.20
CA VAL A 24 2.67 -0.94 18.45
C VAL A 24 1.63 -2.04 18.67
N LYS A 25 0.39 -1.66 18.98
CA LYS A 25 -0.69 -2.62 19.23
C LYS A 25 -1.20 -3.23 17.93
N GLU A 26 -1.16 -4.54 17.86
CA GLU A 26 -1.72 -5.28 16.73
C GLU A 26 -3.21 -4.97 16.51
N GLY A 27 -3.66 -5.15 15.26
CA GLY A 27 -5.02 -4.83 14.86
C GLY A 27 -5.20 -3.35 14.53
N VAL A 28 -5.68 -2.56 15.49
CA VAL A 28 -6.15 -1.19 15.21
C VAL A 28 -4.99 -0.25 14.84
N GLU A 29 -3.89 -0.26 15.57
CA GLU A 29 -2.77 0.64 15.28
C GLU A 29 -2.04 0.23 13.99
N PHE A 30 -1.92 -1.07 13.72
CA PHE A 30 -1.39 -1.57 12.44
C PHE A 30 -2.22 -1.10 11.26
N ALA A 31 -3.56 -1.16 11.37
CA ALA A 31 -4.46 -0.68 10.33
C ALA A 31 -4.29 0.84 10.09
N LYS A 32 -4.21 1.64 11.17
CA LYS A 32 -3.98 3.08 11.08
C LYS A 32 -2.65 3.42 10.43
N LEU A 33 -1.56 2.76 10.83
CA LEU A 33 -0.24 2.98 10.23
C LEU A 33 -0.21 2.57 8.76
N THR A 34 -0.86 1.45 8.42
CA THR A 34 -1.00 1.01 7.02
C THR A 34 -1.77 2.06 6.20
N ASP A 35 -2.83 2.63 6.75
CA ASP A 35 -3.60 3.70 6.11
C ASP A 35 -2.78 4.98 5.93
N ILE A 36 -1.93 5.35 6.89
CA ILE A 36 -1.00 6.47 6.73
C ILE A 36 -0.05 6.20 5.56
N ILE A 37 0.58 5.03 5.51
CA ILE A 37 1.50 4.65 4.42
C ILE A 37 0.77 4.78 3.07
N HIS A 38 -0.41 4.18 2.93
CA HIS A 38 -1.20 4.22 1.70
C HIS A 38 -1.61 5.65 1.33
N LYS A 39 -2.05 6.45 2.32
CA LYS A 39 -2.44 7.84 2.09
C LYS A 39 -1.27 8.67 1.59
N GLU A 40 -0.08 8.41 2.08
CA GLU A 40 1.11 9.15 1.69
C GLU A 40 1.57 8.83 0.27
N TRP A 41 1.75 7.55 -0.06
CA TRP A 41 2.28 7.17 -1.37
C TRP A 41 1.23 7.19 -2.48
N ALA A 42 -0.02 6.82 -2.16
CA ALA A 42 -1.10 6.62 -3.12
C ALA A 42 -2.14 7.75 -3.12
N ASP A 43 -2.06 8.70 -2.18
CA ASP A 43 -3.08 9.73 -1.91
C ASP A 43 -4.46 9.15 -1.49
N LEU A 44 -4.52 7.86 -1.17
CA LEU A 44 -5.73 7.10 -0.81
C LEU A 44 -5.47 6.25 0.44
N THR A 45 -6.42 6.21 1.36
CA THR A 45 -6.47 5.18 2.42
C THR A 45 -6.70 3.79 1.81
N THR A 46 -6.48 2.72 2.57
CA THR A 46 -6.75 1.36 2.11
C THR A 46 -8.22 1.19 1.68
N ARG A 47 -9.15 1.82 2.42
CA ARG A 47 -10.58 1.78 2.10
C ARG A 47 -10.90 2.54 0.81
N GLU A 48 -10.41 3.76 0.66
CA GLU A 48 -10.60 4.56 -0.57
C GLU A 48 -10.03 3.83 -1.78
N TYR A 49 -8.88 3.16 -1.62
CA TYR A 49 -8.25 2.39 -2.70
C TYR A 49 -9.08 1.17 -3.09
N LYS A 50 -9.61 0.42 -2.12
CA LYS A 50 -10.56 -0.67 -2.40
C LYS A 50 -11.80 -0.15 -3.14
N THR A 51 -12.34 1.00 -2.74
CA THR A 51 -13.47 1.63 -3.42
C THR A 51 -13.13 2.02 -4.86
N LEU A 52 -11.96 2.63 -5.09
CA LEU A 52 -11.48 2.99 -6.43
C LEU A 52 -11.42 1.76 -7.35
N LYS A 53 -10.99 0.62 -6.81
CA LYS A 53 -10.91 -0.67 -7.52
C LYS A 53 -12.22 -1.48 -7.50
N ASN A 54 -13.31 -0.92 -6.98
CA ASN A 54 -14.60 -1.59 -6.86
C ASN A 54 -14.55 -2.95 -6.12
N LEU A 55 -13.70 -3.03 -5.09
CA LEU A 55 -13.55 -4.21 -4.23
C LEU A 55 -14.50 -4.10 -3.03
N LYS A 56 -15.20 -5.19 -2.71
CA LYS A 56 -16.12 -5.27 -1.56
C LYS A 56 -15.48 -6.06 -0.43
N THR A 57 -15.14 -7.31 -0.70
CA THR A 57 -14.58 -8.26 0.29
C THR A 57 -13.18 -8.72 -0.11
N GLU A 58 -12.77 -8.42 -1.34
CA GLU A 58 -11.52 -8.86 -1.92
C GLU A 58 -10.31 -8.17 -1.28
N ASN A 59 -9.18 -8.87 -1.31
CA ASN A 59 -7.91 -8.34 -0.87
C ASN A 59 -7.42 -7.28 -1.87
N LEU A 60 -6.95 -6.13 -1.36
CA LEU A 60 -6.49 -5.02 -2.19
C LEU A 60 -5.24 -5.39 -2.99
N ARG A 61 -4.22 -5.96 -2.33
CA ARG A 61 -2.97 -6.36 -2.99
C ARG A 61 -3.19 -7.45 -4.01
N ASP A 62 -4.20 -8.28 -3.81
CA ASP A 62 -4.53 -9.29 -4.81
C ASP A 62 -5.06 -8.69 -6.11
N ASN A 63 -5.60 -7.48 -6.02
CA ASN A 63 -6.20 -6.72 -7.12
C ASN A 63 -5.36 -5.51 -7.55
N MET A 64 -4.11 -5.42 -7.08
CA MET A 64 -3.17 -4.39 -7.47
C MET A 64 -2.41 -4.76 -8.73
N THR A 65 -2.14 -3.76 -9.57
CA THR A 65 -1.24 -3.90 -10.72
C THR A 65 0.20 -4.11 -10.24
N GLU A 66 1.09 -4.48 -11.17
CA GLU A 66 2.51 -4.64 -10.88
C GLU A 66 3.15 -3.37 -10.29
N ALA A 67 2.86 -2.20 -10.88
CA ALA A 67 3.37 -0.94 -10.38
C ALA A 67 2.85 -0.65 -8.96
N GLU A 68 1.56 -0.87 -8.72
CA GLU A 68 0.96 -0.66 -7.39
C GLU A 68 1.59 -1.56 -6.32
N LEU A 69 1.90 -2.82 -6.65
CA LEU A 69 2.61 -3.74 -5.75
C LEU A 69 4.05 -3.27 -5.46
N ILE A 70 4.78 -2.81 -6.47
CA ILE A 70 6.16 -2.31 -6.31
C ILE A 70 6.18 -1.06 -5.44
N PHE A 71 5.30 -0.09 -5.70
CA PHE A 71 5.23 1.13 -4.90
C PHE A 71 4.74 0.89 -3.46
N THR A 72 3.84 -0.07 -3.26
CA THR A 72 3.46 -0.53 -1.92
C THR A 72 4.66 -1.11 -1.17
N ALA A 73 5.41 -2.01 -1.81
CA ALA A 73 6.61 -2.60 -1.20
C ALA A 73 7.69 -1.55 -0.90
N LEU A 74 7.89 -0.58 -1.81
CA LEU A 74 8.82 0.53 -1.58
C LEU A 74 8.40 1.38 -0.38
N ALA A 75 7.11 1.69 -0.23
CA ALA A 75 6.60 2.48 0.89
C ALA A 75 6.81 1.75 2.24
N GLU A 76 6.55 0.45 2.27
CA GLU A 76 6.66 -0.40 3.47
C GLU A 76 8.12 -0.67 3.85
N LEU A 77 8.97 -0.95 2.88
CA LEU A 77 10.42 -1.08 3.07
C LEU A 77 11.01 0.22 3.60
N SER A 78 10.64 1.35 2.99
CA SER A 78 11.11 2.67 3.41
C SER A 78 10.65 3.00 4.82
N THR A 79 9.39 2.73 5.15
CA THR A 79 8.85 2.92 6.51
C THR A 79 9.61 2.09 7.53
N THR A 80 9.85 0.80 7.24
CA THR A 80 10.61 -0.10 8.12
C THR A 80 12.03 0.42 8.37
N ASN A 81 12.72 0.86 7.32
CA ASN A 81 14.09 1.34 7.42
C ASN A 81 14.19 2.67 8.15
N VAL A 82 13.24 3.57 7.94
CA VAL A 82 13.14 4.82 8.71
C VAL A 82 12.89 4.52 10.18
N ALA A 83 11.92 3.65 10.49
CA ALA A 83 11.61 3.28 11.87
C ALA A 83 12.83 2.66 12.57
N LYS A 84 13.55 1.74 11.91
CA LYS A 84 14.81 1.17 12.43
C LYS A 84 15.88 2.22 12.68
N LYS A 85 16.06 3.17 11.75
CA LYS A 85 17.03 4.26 11.88
C LYS A 85 16.69 5.17 13.06
N ASP A 86 15.42 5.54 13.17
CA ASP A 86 14.92 6.47 14.19
C ASP A 86 14.66 5.75 15.53
N LYS A 87 14.74 4.41 15.56
CA LYS A 87 14.42 3.52 16.69
C LYS A 87 13.00 3.75 17.23
N SER A 88 12.05 3.96 16.32
CA SER A 88 10.68 4.33 16.63
C SER A 88 9.94 3.32 17.50
N LYS A 89 9.33 3.80 18.59
CA LYS A 89 8.55 3.01 19.55
C LYS A 89 7.13 3.54 19.70
N GLY A 90 6.19 2.61 19.85
CA GLY A 90 4.77 2.92 19.97
C GLY A 90 4.19 3.49 18.68
N TYR A 91 2.90 3.83 18.73
CA TYR A 91 2.17 4.28 17.55
C TYR A 91 2.67 5.61 16.98
N ASP A 92 2.85 6.63 17.81
CA ASP A 92 3.11 8.00 17.34
C ASP A 92 4.45 8.12 16.58
N GLU A 93 5.54 7.56 17.11
CA GLU A 93 6.83 7.59 16.41
C GLU A 93 6.82 6.72 15.13
N ASN A 94 6.04 5.65 15.12
CA ASN A 94 5.87 4.83 13.92
C ASN A 94 4.95 5.51 12.89
N ALA A 95 4.05 6.41 13.31
CA ALA A 95 3.27 7.24 12.40
C ALA A 95 4.19 8.23 11.65
N ASP A 96 5.14 8.85 12.35
CA ASP A 96 6.16 9.70 11.71
C ASP A 96 7.01 8.90 10.71
N SER A 97 7.38 7.67 11.06
CA SER A 97 8.10 6.77 10.16
C SER A 97 7.27 6.38 8.94
N ALA A 98 5.96 6.14 9.12
CA ALA A 98 5.01 5.87 8.04
C ALA A 98 4.86 7.08 7.10
N HIS A 99 4.80 8.30 7.64
CA HIS A 99 4.78 9.53 6.84
C HIS A 99 6.05 9.66 5.98
N LYS A 100 7.22 9.50 6.59
CA LYS A 100 8.51 9.58 5.88
C LYS A 100 8.63 8.49 4.82
N GLY A 101 8.32 7.23 5.17
CA GLY A 101 8.42 6.08 4.28
C GLY A 101 7.44 6.13 3.11
N GLY A 102 6.18 6.46 3.37
CA GLY A 102 5.18 6.71 2.32
C GLY A 102 5.57 7.89 1.43
N GLY A 103 6.14 8.96 1.99
CA GLY A 103 6.65 10.11 1.24
C GLY A 103 7.80 9.78 0.28
N VAL A 104 8.68 8.83 0.63
CA VAL A 104 9.72 8.32 -0.29
C VAL A 104 9.06 7.67 -1.50
N ALA A 105 8.11 6.76 -1.28
CA ALA A 105 7.39 6.09 -2.36
C ALA A 105 6.55 7.08 -3.19
N LYS A 106 5.96 8.11 -2.57
CA LYS A 106 5.23 9.19 -3.27
C LYS A 106 6.11 9.91 -4.28
N ARG A 107 7.33 10.29 -3.88
CA ARG A 107 8.28 10.99 -4.76
C ARG A 107 8.70 10.09 -5.91
N ALA A 108 9.06 8.84 -5.62
CA ALA A 108 9.39 7.86 -6.64
C ALA A 108 8.22 7.61 -7.61
N ARG A 109 6.98 7.55 -7.10
CA ARG A 109 5.76 7.41 -7.91
C ARG A 109 5.62 8.58 -8.86
N LYS A 110 5.70 9.81 -8.35
CA LYS A 110 5.57 11.02 -9.16
C LYS A 110 6.63 11.10 -10.27
N ASP A 111 7.87 10.75 -9.95
CA ASP A 111 8.95 10.71 -10.94
C ASP A 111 8.69 9.62 -12.00
N TYR A 112 8.33 8.40 -11.58
CA TYR A 112 7.94 7.33 -12.50
C TYR A 112 6.79 7.75 -13.43
N GLU A 113 5.72 8.34 -12.90
CA GLU A 113 4.58 8.80 -13.71
C GLU A 113 4.98 9.90 -14.69
N LEU A 114 5.90 10.78 -14.29
CA LEU A 114 6.44 11.84 -15.16
C LEU A 114 7.27 11.26 -16.31
N GLN A 115 8.16 10.29 -16.03
CA GLN A 115 9.05 9.72 -17.05
C GLN A 115 8.33 8.77 -18.01
N THR A 116 7.33 8.03 -17.51
CA THR A 116 6.65 6.99 -18.29
C THR A 116 5.33 7.43 -18.92
N GLY A 117 4.73 8.53 -18.42
CA GLY A 117 3.39 8.96 -18.77
C GLY A 117 2.27 8.03 -18.26
N GLN A 118 2.60 6.99 -17.48
CA GLN A 118 1.65 6.02 -16.96
C GLN A 118 1.29 6.31 -15.51
N LYS A 119 0.00 6.31 -15.19
CA LYS A 119 -0.47 6.42 -13.80
C LYS A 119 -0.25 5.12 -13.04
N VAL A 120 0.31 5.22 -11.84
CA VAL A 120 0.52 4.05 -10.98
C VAL A 120 -0.78 3.66 -10.29
N VAL A 121 -1.46 4.62 -9.66
CA VAL A 121 -2.73 4.37 -8.96
C VAL A 121 -3.87 4.39 -9.98
N SER A 122 -4.58 3.27 -10.10
CA SER A 122 -5.63 3.09 -11.09
C SER A 122 -6.86 2.36 -10.54
N GLY A 123 -8.00 2.53 -11.21
CA GLY A 123 -9.22 1.75 -10.95
C GLY A 123 -9.20 0.33 -11.52
N ASP A 124 -8.15 -0.02 -12.28
CA ASP A 124 -8.02 -1.34 -12.89
C ASP A 124 -7.93 -2.43 -11.83
N ASN A 125 -8.62 -3.54 -12.06
CA ASN A 125 -8.70 -4.69 -11.16
C ASN A 125 -8.88 -5.99 -11.95
N PHE A 126 -8.71 -7.14 -11.29
CA PHE A 126 -8.80 -8.46 -11.92
C PHE A 126 -10.19 -9.11 -11.78
N LEU A 127 -11.24 -8.34 -11.45
CA LEU A 127 -12.60 -8.89 -11.33
C LEU A 127 -13.15 -9.26 -12.72
N PRO A 128 -13.94 -10.35 -12.83
CA PRO A 128 -14.63 -10.69 -14.07
C PRO A 128 -15.54 -9.52 -14.51
N ARG A 129 -15.39 -9.05 -15.75
CA ARG A 129 -16.31 -8.04 -16.31
C ARG A 129 -17.71 -8.64 -16.36
N THR A 130 -18.63 -8.14 -15.54
CA THR A 130 -20.05 -8.46 -15.69
C THR A 130 -20.51 -7.93 -17.05
N ARG A 131 -20.73 -8.84 -18.02
CA ARG A 131 -21.33 -8.48 -19.30
C ARG A 131 -22.69 -7.85 -19.00
N LYS A 132 -22.83 -6.55 -19.23
CA LYS A 132 -24.15 -5.91 -19.27
C LYS A 132 -24.91 -6.57 -20.43
N ILE A 133 -25.87 -7.43 -20.11
CA ILE A 133 -26.82 -7.97 -21.07
C ILE A 133 -27.59 -6.77 -21.62
N LYS A 134 -27.30 -6.36 -22.86
CA LYS A 134 -28.12 -5.37 -23.56
C LYS A 134 -29.51 -6.00 -23.72
N ARG A 135 -30.50 -5.52 -22.97
CA ARG A 135 -31.91 -5.76 -23.30
C ARG A 135 -32.17 -5.08 -24.63
N VAL A 136 -32.34 -5.89 -25.68
CA VAL A 136 -32.87 -5.44 -26.97
C VAL A 136 -34.32 -4.98 -26.69
N LYS A 137 -34.65 -3.77 -27.14
CA LYS A 137 -36.00 -3.19 -27.06
C LYS A 137 -36.93 -3.90 -28.03
#